data_AF-A0A8T5GUP8-F1
#
_entry.id   AF-A0A8T5GUP8-F1
#
_cell.length_a   1.000
_cell.length_b   1.000
_cell.length_c   1.000
_cell.angle_alpha   90.00
_cell.angle_beta   90.00
_cell.angle_gamma   90.00
#
_symmetry.space_group_name_H-M   'P 1'
#
loop_
_entity.id
_entity.type
_entity.pdbx_description
1 polymer ?
#
loop_
_entity_poly.entity_id
_entity_poly.type
_entity_poly.pdbx_seq_one_letter_code
_entity_poly.pdbx_strand_id
1 'polypeptide(L)'
;SIIYSENAQWGYVLDAPTHVQFTSIPTLGLVQLEDSIQSKATSAVFGNQIDIIQALNITHAISSPIGTVGWYLGASAHWSVVAEHDGSALWAFDASGQSPQHGYAATSLETCTEACEARVDPWRDHRFRDPFGLGETRPFVEQSRSTSVMMKSPNEINPNGTACVVYEAVGDVEGVSFMLNADENMSSTQQKVSAGWHSECFASTGFESTDFMLEISWNGEQKPAQRWLNPLGISGRSDALLDHTGIRLHWLEFKP
;
A
#
# COMPACT_ATOMS: atom_id res chain seq x y z
N SER A 1 9.21 -24.76 0.45
CA SER A 1 8.96 -23.46 -0.21
C SER A 1 9.65 -22.39 0.61
N ILE A 2 10.49 -21.54 0.00
CA ILE A 2 11.12 -20.41 0.70
C ILE A 2 10.35 -19.15 0.32
N ILE A 3 9.86 -18.44 1.33
CA ILE A 3 9.05 -17.24 1.22
C ILE A 3 9.90 -16.04 1.64
N TYR A 4 10.05 -15.09 0.74
CA TYR A 4 10.63 -13.80 1.06
C TYR A 4 9.65 -12.92 1.85
N SER A 5 10.10 -12.31 2.95
CA SER A 5 9.32 -11.34 3.72
C SER A 5 10.20 -10.21 4.25
N GLU A 6 9.69 -8.98 4.33
CA GLU A 6 10.41 -7.87 4.95
C GLU A 6 10.48 -8.03 6.47
N ASN A 7 11.68 -7.93 7.08
CA ASN A 7 11.88 -8.11 8.52
C ASN A 7 11.05 -7.16 9.38
N ALA A 8 10.98 -5.88 9.01
CA ALA A 8 10.47 -4.82 9.88
C ALA A 8 8.93 -4.83 10.04
N GLN A 9 8.21 -5.46 9.10
CA GLN A 9 6.75 -5.34 9.01
C GLN A 9 6.03 -6.61 9.49
N TRP A 10 6.65 -7.78 9.31
CA TRP A 10 6.01 -9.07 9.56
C TRP A 10 6.41 -9.71 10.89
N GLY A 11 7.39 -9.13 11.58
CA GLY A 11 7.96 -9.75 12.78
C GLY A 11 8.59 -11.10 12.46
N TYR A 12 8.58 -12.03 13.42
CA TYR A 12 9.10 -13.38 13.25
C TYR A 12 7.96 -14.40 13.28
N VAL A 13 7.90 -15.26 12.24
CA VAL A 13 6.93 -16.35 12.17
C VAL A 13 7.41 -17.51 13.03
N LEU A 14 6.78 -17.71 14.19
CA LEU A 14 7.19 -18.69 15.20
C LEU A 14 6.79 -20.15 14.87
N ASP A 15 5.69 -20.35 14.14
CA ASP A 15 5.10 -21.68 13.89
C ASP A 15 4.73 -21.85 12.42
N ALA A 16 5.70 -21.64 11.53
CA ALA A 16 5.51 -21.90 10.11
C ALA A 16 5.37 -23.42 9.86
N PRO A 17 4.47 -23.85 8.95
CA PRO A 17 4.39 -25.26 8.55
C PRO A 17 5.76 -25.79 8.13
N THR A 18 6.07 -27.05 8.44
CA THR A 18 7.42 -27.64 8.26
C THR A 18 7.98 -27.59 6.83
N HIS A 19 7.13 -27.38 5.83
CA HIS A 19 7.49 -27.27 4.41
C HIS A 19 7.62 -25.81 3.93
N VAL A 20 7.42 -24.84 4.81
CA VAL A 20 7.49 -23.39 4.55
C VAL A 20 8.62 -22.78 5.39
N GLN A 21 9.49 -22.03 4.74
CA GLN A 21 10.58 -21.31 5.40
C GLN A 21 10.48 -19.83 5.02
N PHE A 22 10.75 -18.94 5.97
CA PHE A 22 10.76 -17.50 5.74
C PHE A 22 12.19 -16.97 5.74
N THR A 23 12.45 -15.96 4.91
CA THR A 23 13.75 -15.28 4.92
C THR A 23 13.90 -14.34 6.12
N SER A 24 12.78 -13.91 6.71
CA SER A 24 12.81 -12.99 7.84
C SER A 24 13.40 -13.62 9.10
N ILE A 25 14.31 -12.91 9.75
CA ILE A 25 15.06 -13.38 10.92
C ILE A 25 14.80 -12.49 12.15
N PRO A 26 14.78 -13.05 13.37
CA PRO A 26 14.64 -12.27 14.57
C PRO A 26 15.94 -11.49 14.82
N THR A 27 15.86 -10.16 14.77
CA THR A 27 16.96 -9.29 15.18
C THR A 27 16.89 -9.06 16.68
N LEU A 28 17.09 -10.12 17.47
CA LEU A 28 17.46 -9.93 18.86
C LEU A 28 18.87 -9.35 18.84
N GLY A 29 19.06 -8.08 19.24
CA GLY A 29 20.32 -7.32 19.18
C GLY A 29 21.54 -7.90 19.93
N LEU A 30 21.52 -9.21 20.18
CA LEU A 30 22.55 -10.04 20.79
C LEU A 30 23.23 -10.98 19.76
N VAL A 31 22.67 -11.15 18.55
CA VAL A 31 23.23 -12.03 17.52
C VAL A 31 23.65 -11.21 16.30
N GLN A 32 24.96 -11.04 16.12
CA GLN A 32 25.54 -10.46 14.92
C GLN A 32 25.65 -11.57 13.86
N LEU A 33 24.81 -11.50 12.83
CA LEU A 33 24.87 -12.43 11.70
C LEU A 33 25.81 -11.84 10.64
N GLU A 34 26.93 -12.51 10.38
CA GLU A 34 27.91 -12.10 9.36
C GLU A 34 27.38 -12.33 7.94
N ASP A 35 26.60 -13.41 7.74
CA ASP A 35 25.90 -13.73 6.51
C ASP A 35 24.42 -14.00 6.80
N SER A 36 23.52 -13.32 6.09
CA SER A 36 22.08 -13.54 6.21
C SER A 36 21.47 -13.72 4.84
N ILE A 37 20.72 -14.82 4.66
CA ILE A 37 19.88 -15.05 3.48
C ILE A 37 18.94 -13.86 3.26
N GLN A 38 18.51 -13.18 4.33
CA GLN A 38 17.63 -12.03 4.24
C GLN A 38 18.26 -10.87 3.47
N SER A 39 19.47 -10.45 3.84
CA SER A 39 20.11 -9.31 3.16
C SER A 39 20.32 -9.58 1.67
N LYS A 40 20.73 -10.81 1.33
CA LYS A 40 20.92 -11.25 -0.06
C LYS A 40 19.60 -11.33 -0.81
N ALA A 41 18.56 -11.91 -0.21
CA ALA A 41 17.22 -12.00 -0.79
C ALA A 41 16.59 -10.62 -1.00
N THR A 42 16.67 -9.73 0.01
CA THR A 42 16.22 -8.34 -0.07
C THR A 42 16.89 -7.62 -1.24
N SER A 43 18.22 -7.68 -1.33
CA SER A 43 18.95 -7.04 -2.43
C SER A 43 18.57 -7.62 -3.79
N ALA A 44 18.36 -8.93 -3.87
CA ALA A 44 17.95 -9.59 -5.11
C ALA A 44 16.52 -9.20 -5.53
N VAL A 45 15.57 -9.16 -4.61
CA VAL A 45 14.17 -8.75 -4.88
C VAL A 45 14.11 -7.29 -5.32
N PHE A 46 14.68 -6.37 -4.54
CA PHE A 46 14.67 -4.94 -4.89
C PHE A 46 15.50 -4.62 -6.16
N GLY A 47 16.51 -5.43 -6.46
CA GLY A 47 17.33 -5.30 -7.67
C GLY A 47 16.82 -6.10 -8.87
N ASN A 48 15.68 -6.80 -8.73
CA ASN A 48 15.13 -7.72 -9.74
C ASN A 48 16.17 -8.74 -10.28
N GLN A 49 17.01 -9.29 -9.40
CA GLN A 49 18.11 -10.20 -9.75
C GLN A 49 17.64 -11.66 -9.78
N ILE A 50 17.03 -12.04 -10.90
CA ILE A 50 16.33 -13.33 -11.11
C ILE A 50 17.22 -14.54 -10.83
N ASP A 51 18.47 -14.51 -11.31
CA ASP A 51 19.43 -15.60 -11.10
C ASP A 51 19.72 -15.85 -9.61
N ILE A 52 19.77 -14.78 -8.80
CA ILE A 52 20.00 -14.89 -7.36
C ILE A 52 18.74 -15.40 -6.66
N ILE A 53 17.56 -14.92 -7.04
CA ILE A 53 16.28 -15.37 -6.48
C ILE A 53 16.13 -16.89 -6.70
N GLN A 54 16.44 -17.36 -7.91
CA GLN A 54 16.46 -18.79 -8.25
C GLN A 54 17.52 -19.56 -7.46
N ALA A 55 18.75 -19.06 -7.38
CA ALA A 55 19.82 -19.71 -6.62
C ALA A 55 19.51 -19.82 -5.12
N LEU A 56 18.70 -18.90 -4.58
CA LEU A 56 18.21 -18.93 -3.20
C LEU A 56 16.98 -19.83 -3.02
N ASN A 57 16.46 -20.45 -4.08
CA ASN A 57 15.23 -21.26 -4.08
C ASN A 57 14.00 -20.52 -3.51
N ILE A 58 13.95 -19.19 -3.68
CA ILE A 58 12.79 -18.38 -3.30
C ILE A 58 11.71 -18.62 -4.35
N THR A 59 10.54 -19.05 -3.87
CA THR A 59 9.41 -19.37 -4.74
C THR A 59 8.24 -18.42 -4.54
N HIS A 60 8.16 -17.79 -3.37
CA HIS A 60 7.09 -16.86 -3.02
C HIS A 60 7.64 -15.64 -2.29
N ALA A 61 6.85 -14.58 -2.23
CA ALA A 61 7.11 -13.41 -1.40
C ALA A 61 5.82 -12.95 -0.73
N ILE A 62 5.93 -12.29 0.42
CA ILE A 62 4.82 -11.61 1.09
C ILE A 62 5.17 -10.14 1.28
N SER A 63 4.25 -9.26 0.89
CA SER A 63 4.40 -7.81 1.01
C SER A 63 3.33 -7.22 1.93
N SER A 64 3.72 -6.26 2.77
CA SER A 64 2.80 -5.48 3.62
C SER A 64 2.52 -4.12 2.95
N PRO A 65 1.32 -3.53 3.14
CA PRO A 65 1.01 -2.17 2.67
C PRO A 65 1.80 -1.08 3.42
N ILE A 66 2.33 -1.41 4.60
CA ILE A 66 3.22 -0.53 5.38
C ILE A 66 4.60 -0.42 4.72
N GLY A 67 4.97 -1.47 3.96
CA GLY A 67 6.26 -1.63 3.33
C GLY A 67 6.37 -1.10 1.93
N THR A 68 7.44 -1.53 1.27
CA THR A 68 7.76 -1.08 -0.10
C THR A 68 7.96 -2.24 -1.05
N VAL A 69 8.20 -3.46 -0.55
CA VAL A 69 8.49 -4.59 -1.44
C VAL A 69 7.34 -4.88 -2.40
N GLY A 70 6.08 -4.69 -1.99
CA GLY A 70 4.91 -4.94 -2.83
C GLY A 70 4.98 -4.18 -4.16
N TRP A 71 5.47 -2.94 -4.12
CA TRP A 71 5.64 -2.11 -5.32
C TRP A 71 6.70 -2.65 -6.28
N TYR A 72 7.81 -3.17 -5.74
CA TYR A 72 8.87 -3.77 -6.56
C TYR A 72 8.45 -5.11 -7.15
N LEU A 73 7.68 -5.90 -6.40
CA LEU A 73 7.11 -7.15 -6.88
C LEU A 73 6.08 -6.89 -7.97
N GLY A 74 5.12 -5.99 -7.72
CA GLY A 74 4.10 -5.63 -8.71
C GLY A 74 4.68 -4.99 -9.96
N ALA A 75 5.74 -4.18 -9.87
CA ALA A 75 6.39 -3.61 -11.04
C ALA A 75 7.24 -4.63 -11.85
N SER A 76 7.52 -5.82 -11.30
CA SER A 76 8.36 -6.83 -11.95
C SER A 76 7.54 -7.83 -12.76
N ALA A 77 8.01 -8.15 -13.96
CA ALA A 77 7.41 -9.19 -14.80
C ALA A 77 7.66 -10.63 -14.28
N HIS A 78 8.28 -10.80 -13.11
CA HIS A 78 8.62 -12.10 -12.52
C HIS A 78 7.81 -12.45 -11.27
N TRP A 79 6.83 -11.63 -10.88
CA TRP A 79 6.03 -11.87 -9.68
C TRP A 79 4.55 -11.69 -9.98
N SER A 80 3.77 -12.72 -9.67
CA SER A 80 2.32 -12.70 -9.82
C SER A 80 1.64 -12.74 -8.46
N VAL A 81 0.62 -11.90 -8.25
CA VAL A 81 -0.22 -11.98 -7.05
C VAL A 81 -0.99 -13.30 -7.04
N VAL A 82 -0.92 -14.01 -5.92
CA VAL A 82 -1.66 -15.24 -5.65
C VAL A 82 -2.87 -14.97 -4.76
N ALA A 83 -2.69 -14.10 -3.76
CA ALA A 83 -3.74 -13.69 -2.84
C ALA A 83 -3.44 -12.30 -2.30
N GLU A 84 -4.50 -11.53 -2.04
CA GLU A 84 -4.41 -10.18 -1.48
C GLU A 84 -5.49 -9.98 -0.42
N HIS A 85 -5.12 -9.34 0.69
CA HIS A 85 -5.99 -8.98 1.79
C HIS A 85 -5.53 -7.64 2.37
N ASP A 86 -6.41 -6.63 2.36
CA ASP A 86 -6.18 -5.32 2.98
C ASP A 86 -4.82 -4.69 2.61
N GLY A 87 -4.46 -4.76 1.32
CA GLY A 87 -3.20 -4.25 0.77
C GLY A 87 -1.96 -5.12 1.04
N SER A 88 -2.08 -6.21 1.80
CA SER A 88 -1.04 -7.22 1.92
C SER A 88 -1.21 -8.28 0.83
N ALA A 89 -0.12 -8.72 0.22
CA ALA A 89 -0.18 -9.66 -0.89
C ALA A 89 0.83 -10.80 -0.77
N LEU A 90 0.39 -12.00 -1.16
CA LEU A 90 1.22 -13.17 -1.43
C LEU A 90 1.53 -13.21 -2.92
N TRP A 91 2.80 -13.38 -3.25
CA TRP A 91 3.32 -13.39 -4.61
C TRP A 91 3.95 -14.73 -4.93
N ALA A 92 3.77 -15.21 -6.14
CA ALA A 92 4.49 -16.36 -6.69
C ALA A 92 5.53 -15.89 -7.69
N PHE A 93 6.72 -16.48 -7.59
CA PHE A 93 7.81 -16.19 -8.51
C PHE A 93 7.59 -16.92 -9.84
N ASP A 94 7.67 -16.17 -10.94
CA ASP A 94 7.64 -16.67 -12.31
C ASP A 94 8.98 -16.40 -13.01
N ALA A 95 9.75 -17.47 -13.21
CA ALA A 95 11.01 -17.42 -13.91
C ALA A 95 10.89 -17.00 -15.39
N SER A 96 9.70 -17.15 -16.01
CA SER A 96 9.50 -16.87 -17.43
C SER A 96 9.46 -15.38 -17.76
N GLY A 97 9.19 -14.53 -16.76
CA GLY A 97 9.10 -13.09 -16.96
C GLY A 97 7.81 -12.64 -17.65
N GLN A 98 6.70 -13.36 -17.42
CA GLN A 98 5.41 -13.11 -18.06
C GLN A 98 4.32 -12.66 -17.08
N SER A 99 4.68 -12.36 -15.83
CA SER A 99 3.74 -11.86 -14.83
C SER A 99 3.17 -10.48 -15.22
N PRO A 100 1.88 -10.23 -14.97
CA PRO A 100 1.29 -8.91 -15.13
C PRO A 100 2.00 -7.88 -14.26
N GLN A 101 2.34 -6.72 -14.84
CA GLN A 101 2.99 -5.64 -14.13
C GLN A 101 1.98 -4.58 -13.68
N HIS A 102 2.14 -4.12 -12.46
CA HIS A 102 1.28 -3.11 -11.84
C HIS A 102 1.83 -1.70 -12.11
N GLY A 103 0.91 -0.75 -12.29
CA GLY A 103 1.19 0.68 -12.30
C GLY A 103 0.87 1.31 -10.95
N TYR A 104 1.51 2.43 -10.62
CA TYR A 104 1.29 3.13 -9.36
C TYR A 104 1.21 4.64 -9.58
N ALA A 105 0.34 5.32 -8.84
CA ALA A 105 0.31 6.77 -8.77
C ALA A 105 0.35 7.26 -7.32
N ALA A 106 1.25 8.18 -7.04
CA ALA A 106 1.45 8.77 -5.72
C ALA A 106 0.49 9.93 -5.49
N THR A 107 0.06 10.12 -4.25
CA THR A 107 -0.74 11.29 -3.85
C THR A 107 0.06 12.58 -3.98
N SER A 108 -0.49 13.58 -4.65
CA SER A 108 0.00 14.96 -4.66
C SER A 108 -0.83 15.83 -3.72
N LEU A 109 -0.17 16.61 -2.88
CA LEU A 109 -0.81 17.56 -1.97
C LEU A 109 -1.24 18.86 -2.66
N GLU A 110 -0.91 19.07 -3.94
CA GLU A 110 -1.18 20.32 -4.67
C GLU A 110 -2.68 20.69 -4.67
N THR A 111 -3.58 19.70 -4.72
CA THR A 111 -5.03 19.92 -4.72
C THR A 111 -5.69 19.59 -3.37
N CYS A 112 -4.92 19.17 -2.37
CA CYS A 112 -5.39 18.93 -1.01
C CYS A 112 -5.67 20.27 -0.33
N THR A 113 -6.89 20.76 -0.50
CA THR A 113 -7.36 22.06 0.02
C THR A 113 -8.46 21.84 1.07
N GLU A 114 -8.78 22.89 1.85
CA GLU A 114 -9.87 23.03 2.85
C GLU A 114 -10.36 21.75 3.57
N ALA A 115 -11.02 20.83 2.86
CA ALA A 115 -11.53 19.53 3.30
C ALA A 115 -10.48 18.40 3.40
N CYS A 116 -9.23 18.71 3.07
CA CYS A 116 -8.09 17.81 3.11
C CYS A 116 -6.97 18.41 3.96
N GLU A 117 -6.35 17.59 4.82
CA GLU A 117 -5.22 17.98 5.67
C GLU A 117 -4.00 17.13 5.32
N ALA A 118 -2.84 17.76 5.12
CA ALA A 118 -1.58 17.04 4.99
C ALA A 118 -1.08 16.62 6.38
N ARG A 119 -1.07 15.33 6.67
CA ARG A 119 -0.63 14.78 7.96
C ARG A 119 0.61 13.93 7.80
N VAL A 120 1.39 13.81 8.86
CA VAL A 120 2.57 12.94 8.88
C VAL A 120 2.13 11.48 8.66
N ASP A 121 2.81 10.77 7.75
CA ASP A 121 2.60 9.34 7.54
C ASP A 121 3.16 8.57 8.75
N PRO A 122 2.35 7.82 9.52
CA PRO A 122 2.84 7.06 10.65
C PRO A 122 3.77 5.91 10.25
N TRP A 123 3.81 5.57 8.96
CA TRP A 123 4.59 4.46 8.40
C TRP A 123 5.82 4.92 7.62
N ARG A 124 6.13 6.21 7.56
CA ARG A 124 7.25 6.76 6.78
C ARG A 124 8.59 6.07 7.05
N ASP A 125 8.88 5.78 8.32
CA ASP A 125 10.13 5.14 8.75
C ASP A 125 10.22 3.64 8.37
N HIS A 126 9.12 3.05 7.91
CA HIS A 126 9.07 1.68 7.39
C HIS A 126 9.27 1.63 5.86
N ARG A 127 9.39 2.78 5.19
CA ARG A 127 9.53 2.90 3.73
C ARG A 127 10.95 3.19 3.31
N PHE A 128 11.83 2.20 3.47
CA PHE A 128 13.26 2.33 3.21
C PHE A 128 13.62 2.65 1.75
N ARG A 129 12.74 2.30 0.80
CA ARG A 129 12.91 2.56 -0.64
C ARG A 129 11.58 2.94 -1.24
N ASP A 130 11.36 4.23 -1.44
CA ASP A 130 10.14 4.77 -2.04
C ASP A 130 10.39 5.06 -3.54
N PRO A 131 10.05 4.14 -4.46
CA PRO A 131 10.32 4.30 -5.88
C PRO A 131 9.46 5.37 -6.55
N PHE A 132 8.36 5.81 -5.91
CA PHE A 132 7.39 6.73 -6.51
C PHE A 132 7.25 8.05 -5.74
N GLY A 133 8.08 8.27 -4.72
CA GLY A 133 8.21 9.55 -4.04
C GLY A 133 6.95 9.98 -3.29
N LEU A 134 6.28 9.04 -2.62
CA LEU A 134 5.17 9.33 -1.71
C LEU A 134 5.60 10.36 -0.64
N GLY A 135 6.83 10.28 -0.13
CA GLY A 135 7.35 11.24 0.85
C GLY A 135 6.79 11.04 2.27
N GLU A 136 6.90 12.05 3.13
CA GLU A 136 6.69 11.91 4.59
C GLU A 136 5.25 12.17 5.07
N THR A 137 4.38 12.68 4.19
CA THR A 137 3.04 13.16 4.55
C THR A 137 1.97 12.62 3.60
N ARG A 138 0.75 12.42 4.12
CA ARG A 138 -0.40 11.92 3.37
C ARG A 138 -1.57 12.89 3.43
N PRO A 139 -2.39 12.96 2.36
CA PRO A 139 -3.71 13.54 2.45
C PRO A 139 -4.58 12.78 3.46
N PHE A 140 -5.14 13.50 4.41
CA PHE A 140 -6.15 13.02 5.33
C PHE A 140 -7.47 13.74 5.06
N VAL A 141 -8.53 12.97 4.89
CA VAL A 141 -9.89 13.48 4.63
C VAL A 141 -10.77 13.06 5.79
N GLU A 142 -11.19 14.05 6.58
CA GLU A 142 -12.08 13.84 7.72
C GLU A 142 -13.44 13.35 7.24
N GLN A 143 -14.05 12.45 8.03
CA GLN A 143 -15.39 11.95 7.74
C GLN A 143 -16.39 13.11 7.56
N SER A 144 -17.27 12.95 6.57
CA SER A 144 -18.30 13.94 6.20
C SER A 144 -17.77 15.20 5.50
N ARG A 145 -16.50 15.22 5.06
CA ARG A 145 -15.93 16.28 4.23
C ARG A 145 -15.52 15.71 2.87
N SER A 146 -16.17 16.17 1.81
CA SER A 146 -15.82 15.77 0.43
C SER A 146 -14.67 16.62 -0.10
N THR A 147 -13.79 16.02 -0.89
CA THR A 147 -12.63 16.72 -1.48
C THR A 147 -12.11 15.97 -2.70
N SER A 148 -11.15 16.54 -3.40
CA SER A 148 -10.49 15.92 -4.54
C SER A 148 -8.97 16.02 -4.39
N VAL A 149 -8.28 14.91 -4.59
CA VAL A 149 -6.83 14.82 -4.45
C VAL A 149 -6.22 14.33 -5.76
N MET A 150 -5.23 15.07 -6.25
CA MET A 150 -4.47 14.72 -7.44
C MET A 150 -3.53 13.56 -7.14
N MET A 151 -3.46 12.59 -8.05
CA MET A 151 -2.55 11.46 -8.00
C MET A 151 -1.70 11.49 -9.27
N LYS A 152 -0.39 11.31 -9.15
CA LYS A 152 0.54 11.36 -10.30
C LYS A 152 1.30 10.05 -10.42
N SER A 153 1.30 9.47 -11.60
CA SER A 153 2.12 8.30 -11.90
C SER A 153 3.44 8.73 -12.54
N PRO A 154 4.56 8.12 -12.15
CA PRO A 154 5.85 8.40 -12.77
C PRO A 154 6.00 7.77 -14.16
N ASN A 155 5.15 6.80 -14.51
CA ASN A 155 5.21 6.06 -15.76
C ASN A 155 3.83 6.00 -16.42
N GLU A 156 3.79 5.70 -17.71
CA GLU A 156 2.55 5.38 -18.39
C GLU A 156 1.90 4.14 -17.76
N ILE A 157 0.57 4.16 -17.65
CA ILE A 157 -0.22 3.09 -17.02
C ILE A 157 -0.97 2.34 -18.10
N ASN A 158 -1.09 1.02 -17.95
CA ASN A 158 -1.97 0.24 -18.80
C ASN A 158 -3.42 0.77 -18.67
N PRO A 159 -4.04 1.23 -19.77
CA PRO A 159 -5.39 1.80 -19.72
C PRO A 159 -6.47 0.78 -19.36
N ASN A 160 -6.19 -0.52 -19.46
CA ASN A 160 -7.16 -1.59 -19.24
C ASN A 160 -6.79 -2.41 -18.01
N GLY A 161 -7.82 -2.76 -17.23
CA GLY A 161 -7.68 -3.59 -16.04
C GLY A 161 -8.50 -3.04 -14.88
N THR A 162 -7.88 -2.91 -13.72
CA THR A 162 -8.48 -2.43 -12.48
C THR A 162 -7.64 -1.33 -11.87
N ALA A 163 -8.28 -0.24 -11.42
CA ALA A 163 -7.67 0.77 -10.59
C ALA A 163 -8.13 0.59 -9.14
N CYS A 164 -7.20 0.59 -8.20
CA CYS A 164 -7.44 0.37 -6.78
C CYS A 164 -6.92 1.57 -5.98
N VAL A 165 -7.79 2.15 -5.14
CA VAL A 165 -7.44 3.17 -4.17
C VAL A 165 -6.96 2.47 -2.91
N VAL A 166 -5.70 2.69 -2.55
CA VAL A 166 -5.14 2.18 -1.28
C VAL A 166 -5.16 3.29 -0.24
N TYR A 167 -5.81 3.01 0.89
CA TYR A 167 -6.04 3.96 1.97
C TYR A 167 -6.05 3.29 3.34
N GLU A 168 -5.89 4.09 4.40
CA GLU A 168 -6.06 3.68 5.79
C GLU A 168 -7.30 4.38 6.36
N ALA A 169 -8.25 3.62 6.89
CA ALA A 169 -9.35 4.15 7.70
C ALA A 169 -8.84 4.43 9.12
N VAL A 170 -8.87 5.71 9.50
CA VAL A 170 -8.50 6.16 10.84
C VAL A 170 -9.75 6.07 11.70
N GLY A 171 -9.89 4.98 12.46
CA GLY A 171 -11.14 4.62 13.13
C GLY A 171 -12.18 4.03 12.18
N ASP A 172 -13.33 3.63 12.73
CA ASP A 172 -14.43 3.08 11.92
C ASP A 172 -15.16 4.21 11.19
N VAL A 173 -15.23 4.12 9.86
CA VAL A 173 -15.88 5.10 8.99
C VAL A 173 -17.04 4.48 8.21
N GLU A 174 -17.99 5.29 7.77
CA GLU A 174 -19.19 4.82 7.07
C GLU A 174 -19.36 5.61 5.76
N GLY A 175 -20.00 5.00 4.76
CA GLY A 175 -20.44 5.60 3.49
C GLY A 175 -19.43 6.50 2.77
N VAL A 176 -18.17 6.07 2.68
CA VAL A 176 -17.15 6.72 1.86
C VAL A 176 -17.28 6.28 0.41
N SER A 177 -17.15 7.21 -0.52
CA SER A 177 -17.19 6.98 -1.96
C SER A 177 -15.95 7.54 -2.62
N PHE A 178 -15.36 6.75 -3.51
CA PHE A 178 -14.22 7.13 -4.34
C PHE A 178 -14.69 7.21 -5.80
N MET A 179 -14.24 8.23 -6.52
CA MET A 179 -14.49 8.35 -7.96
C MET A 179 -13.23 8.88 -8.65
N LEU A 180 -12.78 8.19 -9.69
CA LEU A 180 -11.59 8.57 -10.43
C LEU A 180 -11.97 9.35 -11.69
N ASN A 181 -11.30 10.49 -11.92
CA ASN A 181 -11.45 11.34 -13.11
C ASN A 181 -12.89 11.76 -13.44
N ALA A 182 -13.74 11.89 -12.41
CA ALA A 182 -15.17 12.19 -12.56
C ALA A 182 -15.92 11.20 -13.48
N ASP A 183 -15.46 9.95 -13.55
CA ASP A 183 -16.14 8.87 -14.28
C ASP A 183 -16.95 8.00 -13.32
N GLU A 184 -18.27 8.00 -13.46
CA GLU A 184 -19.19 7.19 -12.64
C GLU A 184 -18.90 5.68 -12.76
N ASN A 185 -18.36 5.20 -13.89
CA ASN A 185 -17.96 3.80 -14.04
C ASN A 185 -16.68 3.46 -13.26
N MET A 186 -15.88 4.48 -12.92
CA MET A 186 -14.69 4.36 -12.08
C MET A 186 -14.97 4.87 -10.67
N SER A 187 -16.11 4.44 -10.11
CA SER A 187 -16.52 4.79 -8.76
C SER A 187 -16.79 3.56 -7.91
N SER A 188 -16.57 3.70 -6.61
CA SER A 188 -16.97 2.70 -5.61
C SER A 188 -17.45 3.38 -4.34
N THR A 189 -18.36 2.73 -3.62
CA THR A 189 -18.95 3.24 -2.38
C THR A 189 -18.97 2.15 -1.32
N GLN A 190 -18.33 2.45 -0.19
CA GLN A 190 -18.23 1.56 0.96
C GLN A 190 -19.15 2.04 2.07
N GLN A 191 -20.16 1.22 2.40
CA GLN A 191 -21.15 1.57 3.43
C GLN A 191 -20.55 1.59 4.84
N LYS A 192 -19.60 0.68 5.12
CA LYS A 192 -18.92 0.60 6.41
C LYS A 192 -17.51 0.08 6.21
N VAL A 193 -16.53 0.77 6.79
CA VAL A 193 -15.12 0.43 6.72
C VAL A 193 -14.56 0.45 8.15
N SER A 194 -14.03 -0.67 8.60
CA SER A 194 -13.38 -0.74 9.92
C SER A 194 -12.02 -0.05 9.89
N ALA A 195 -11.53 0.37 11.05
CA ALA A 195 -10.18 0.93 11.16
C ALA A 195 -9.10 -0.01 10.56
N GLY A 196 -8.11 0.55 9.85
CA GLY A 196 -7.01 -0.20 9.26
C GLY A 196 -6.81 0.06 7.76
N TRP A 197 -5.99 -0.76 7.11
CA TRP A 197 -5.68 -0.67 5.69
C TRP A 197 -6.78 -1.27 4.84
N HIS A 198 -7.06 -0.65 3.70
CA HIS A 198 -8.05 -1.09 2.72
C HIS A 198 -7.56 -0.81 1.30
N SER A 199 -8.08 -1.60 0.37
CA SER A 199 -7.87 -1.43 -1.07
C SER A 199 -9.23 -1.54 -1.75
N GLU A 200 -9.67 -0.44 -2.36
CA GLU A 200 -10.97 -0.39 -3.04
C GLU A 200 -10.76 -0.28 -4.56
N CYS A 201 -11.31 -1.24 -5.29
CA CYS A 201 -11.00 -1.43 -6.70
C CYS A 201 -12.22 -1.22 -7.61
N PHE A 202 -12.00 -0.59 -8.76
CA PHE A 202 -13.00 -0.42 -9.82
C PHE A 202 -12.36 -0.66 -11.19
N ALA A 203 -13.20 -1.03 -12.16
CA ALA A 203 -12.72 -1.28 -13.52
C ALA A 203 -12.13 0.01 -14.10
N SER A 204 -10.97 -0.10 -14.75
CA SER A 204 -10.33 1.01 -15.44
C SER A 204 -10.43 0.85 -16.95
N THR A 205 -10.85 1.91 -17.64
CA THR A 205 -10.94 1.97 -19.09
C THR A 205 -10.30 3.25 -19.62
N GLY A 206 -9.22 3.12 -20.39
CA GLY A 206 -8.71 4.22 -21.21
C GLY A 206 -8.10 5.37 -20.41
N PHE A 207 -6.93 5.17 -19.81
CA PHE A 207 -6.12 6.28 -19.32
C PHE A 207 -5.26 6.85 -20.45
N GLU A 208 -5.45 8.14 -20.75
CA GLU A 208 -4.62 8.91 -21.70
C GLU A 208 -3.62 9.84 -20.99
N SER A 209 -3.58 9.80 -19.66
CA SER A 209 -2.84 10.72 -18.78
C SER A 209 -2.16 9.94 -17.65
N THR A 210 -1.07 10.50 -17.12
CA THR A 210 -0.40 10.05 -15.88
C THR A 210 -0.88 10.81 -14.64
N ASP A 211 -1.72 11.83 -14.83
CA ASP A 211 -2.36 12.61 -13.77
C ASP A 211 -3.81 12.16 -13.62
N PHE A 212 -4.21 11.87 -12.37
CA PHE A 212 -5.54 11.37 -12.03
C PHE A 212 -6.15 12.19 -10.90
N MET A 213 -7.38 12.64 -11.07
CA MET A 213 -8.13 13.30 -10.00
C MET A 213 -8.94 12.25 -9.24
N LEU A 214 -8.63 12.02 -7.97
CA LEU A 214 -9.43 11.17 -7.09
C LEU A 214 -10.39 12.03 -6.29
N GLU A 215 -11.69 11.88 -6.54
CA GLU A 215 -12.74 12.51 -5.76
C GLU A 215 -13.16 11.59 -4.61
N ILE A 216 -13.31 12.18 -3.44
CA ILE A 216 -13.72 11.52 -2.21
C ILE A 216 -14.97 12.22 -1.72
N SER A 217 -16.03 11.44 -1.51
CA SER A 217 -17.29 11.95 -1.00
C SER A 217 -17.85 11.03 0.06
N TRP A 218 -18.81 11.55 0.80
CA TRP A 218 -19.48 10.83 1.90
C TRP A 218 -20.98 10.87 1.68
N ASN A 219 -21.67 9.77 1.98
CA ASN A 219 -23.12 9.71 1.88
C ASN A 219 -23.78 10.69 2.86
N GLY A 220 -24.75 11.46 2.37
CA GLY A 220 -25.28 12.69 3.01
C GLY A 220 -26.09 12.54 4.30
N GLU A 221 -26.27 11.35 4.86
CA GLU A 221 -27.05 11.13 6.10
C GLU A 221 -26.18 11.03 7.39
N GLN A 222 -24.89 11.39 7.34
CA GLN A 222 -23.92 10.85 8.29
C GLN A 222 -23.61 11.60 9.58
N LYS A 223 -23.18 10.79 10.56
CA LYS A 223 -22.61 11.15 11.86
C LYS A 223 -21.36 12.04 11.68
N PRO A 224 -21.16 13.03 12.56
CA PRO A 224 -19.92 13.82 12.57
C PRO A 224 -18.72 12.93 12.88
N ALA A 225 -17.53 13.36 12.45
CA ALA A 225 -16.29 12.67 12.76
C ALA A 225 -16.12 12.49 14.27
N GLN A 226 -15.83 11.26 14.69
CA GLN A 226 -15.72 10.94 16.10
C GLN A 226 -14.32 11.22 16.61
N ARG A 227 -14.21 11.90 17.75
CA ARG A 227 -12.92 12.14 18.41
C ARG A 227 -12.52 10.98 19.30
N TRP A 228 -11.25 10.61 19.24
CA TRP A 228 -10.69 9.52 20.04
C TRP A 228 -9.23 9.79 20.39
N LEU A 229 -8.71 9.07 21.38
CA LEU A 229 -7.30 9.13 21.76
C LEU A 229 -6.49 8.26 20.82
N ASN A 230 -5.58 8.86 20.05
CA ASN A 230 -4.80 8.17 19.02
C ASN A 230 -3.50 7.57 19.60
N PRO A 231 -3.35 6.22 19.65
CA PRO A 231 -2.13 5.56 20.10
C PRO A 231 -0.90 5.91 19.25
N LEU A 232 -1.09 6.23 17.96
CA LEU A 232 0.00 6.67 17.09
C LEU A 232 0.54 8.04 17.52
N GLY A 233 -0.32 8.92 18.01
CA GLY A 233 0.08 10.19 18.62
C GLY A 233 0.87 9.98 19.92
N ILE A 234 0.39 9.08 20.80
CA ILE A 234 1.09 8.75 22.06
C ILE A 234 2.49 8.18 21.81
N SER A 235 2.64 7.32 20.79
CA SER A 235 3.92 6.73 20.41
C SER A 235 4.86 7.70 19.64
N GLY A 236 4.39 8.90 19.29
CA GLY A 236 5.13 9.88 18.51
C GLY A 236 5.22 9.58 17.00
N ARG A 237 4.44 8.60 16.50
CA ARG A 237 4.40 8.26 15.07
C ARG A 237 3.47 9.17 14.28
N SER A 238 2.43 9.72 14.93
CA SER A 238 1.50 10.70 14.38
C SER A 238 1.64 12.05 15.10
N ASP A 239 1.22 13.11 14.42
CA ASP A 239 1.11 14.49 14.88
C ASP A 239 -0.12 14.78 15.76
N ALA A 240 -1.11 13.88 15.78
CA ALA A 240 -2.36 14.07 16.52
C ALA A 240 -2.48 13.15 17.73
N LEU A 241 -2.57 13.71 18.95
CA LEU A 241 -2.87 12.96 20.17
C LEU A 241 -4.36 12.64 20.30
N LEU A 242 -5.22 13.64 20.03
CA LEU A 242 -6.65 13.47 19.88
C LEU A 242 -6.95 13.56 18.39
N ASP A 243 -7.51 12.50 17.84
CA ASP A 243 -7.72 12.36 16.40
C ASP A 243 -9.21 12.14 16.11
N HIS A 244 -9.56 12.21 14.83
CA HIS A 244 -10.92 12.13 14.32
C HIS A 244 -11.05 11.00 13.31
N THR A 245 -12.28 10.52 13.11
CA THR A 245 -12.53 9.50 12.09
C THR A 245 -12.40 10.08 10.68
N GLY A 246 -11.80 9.31 9.78
CA GLY A 246 -11.56 9.73 8.39
C GLY A 246 -10.71 8.73 7.62
N ILE A 247 -10.26 9.13 6.44
CA ILE A 247 -9.39 8.30 5.59
C ILE A 247 -8.05 9.00 5.35
N ARG A 248 -6.97 8.22 5.41
CA ARG A 248 -5.62 8.62 4.99
C ARG A 248 -5.33 7.96 3.64
N LEU A 249 -5.11 8.75 2.61
CA LEU A 249 -4.85 8.25 1.26
C LEU A 249 -3.38 7.90 1.10
N HIS A 250 -3.09 6.82 0.39
CA HIS A 250 -1.72 6.37 0.15
C HIS A 250 -1.31 6.41 -1.32
N TRP A 251 -1.88 5.56 -2.17
CA TRP A 251 -1.58 5.53 -3.61
C TRP A 251 -2.76 4.97 -4.41
N LEU A 252 -2.71 5.17 -5.73
CA LEU A 252 -3.48 4.36 -6.67
C LEU A 252 -2.61 3.24 -7.19
N GLU A 253 -3.16 2.04 -7.26
CA GLU A 253 -2.55 0.87 -7.87
C GLU A 253 -3.37 0.45 -9.09
N PHE A 254 -2.70 0.14 -10.19
CA PHE A 254 -3.31 -0.23 -11.46
C PHE A 254 -2.87 -1.63 -11.83
N LYS A 255 -3.82 -2.55 -11.95
CA LYS A 255 -3.59 -3.98 -12.18
C LYS A 255 -4.16 -4.36 -13.56
N PRO A 256 -3.38 -4.99 -14.45
CA PRO A 256 -3.84 -5.43 -15.76
C PRO A 256 -5.01 -6.42 -15.72
#